data_AF-A0A925SA75-F1
#
_entry.id   AF-A0A925SA75-F1
#
_cell.length_a   1.000
_cell.length_b   1.000
_cell.length_c   1.000
_cell.angle_alpha   90.00
_cell.angle_beta   90.00
_cell.angle_gamma   90.00
#
_symmetry.space_group_name_H-M   'P 1'
#
loop_
_entity.id
_entity.type
_entity.pdbx_description
1 polymer ?
#
loop_
_entity_poly.entity_id
_entity_poly.type
_entity_poly.pdbx_seq_one_letter_code
_entity_poly.pdbx_strand_id
1 'polypeptide(L)' 'ATSNGNGNGHGHTSEGHTENLTVRTTINLIVNQQDAPSCPNCGHIAVRNGACYKCLNCGESLGCS' A
#
# COMPACT_ATOMS: atom_id res chain seq x y z
N ALA A 1 39.19 -7.81 31.98
CA ALA A 1 40.16 -8.50 31.11
C ALA A 1 39.49 -9.81 30.67
N THR A 2 39.20 -10.12 29.41
CA THR A 2 39.64 -9.56 28.12
C THR A 2 38.55 -9.94 27.11
N SER A 3 38.05 -8.97 26.36
CA SER A 3 37.18 -9.17 25.19
C SER A 3 37.99 -9.82 24.06
N ASN A 4 37.52 -10.94 23.51
CA ASN A 4 38.14 -11.54 22.32
C ASN A 4 37.06 -11.68 21.23
N GLY A 5 36.95 -10.65 20.41
CA GLY A 5 36.15 -10.68 19.18
C GLY A 5 37.01 -11.14 18.02
N ASN A 6 36.44 -11.95 17.14
CA ASN A 6 37.05 -12.25 15.84
C ASN A 6 35.95 -12.15 14.77
N GLY A 7 35.92 -11.01 14.07
CA GLY A 7 34.98 -10.73 13.00
C GLY A 7 35.58 -11.11 11.64
N ASN A 8 34.85 -11.90 10.85
CA ASN A 8 35.21 -12.19 9.46
C ASN A 8 34.36 -11.31 8.54
N GLY A 9 34.85 -10.10 8.25
CA GLY A 9 34.26 -9.18 7.30
C GLY A 9 34.53 -9.66 5.87
N HIS A 10 33.50 -10.16 5.19
CA HIS A 10 33.54 -10.36 3.74
C HIS A 10 33.08 -9.05 3.08
N GLY A 11 34.06 -8.26 2.65
CA GLY A 11 33.84 -7.01 1.94
C GLY A 11 33.25 -7.28 0.56
N HIS A 12 31.97 -7.00 0.39
CA HIS A 12 31.38 -6.80 -0.91
C HIS A 12 31.82 -5.43 -1.40
N THR A 13 32.63 -5.40 -2.46
CA THR A 13 32.97 -4.17 -3.17
C THR A 13 31.70 -3.52 -3.71
N SER A 14 31.59 -2.23 -3.47
CA SER A 14 30.53 -1.38 -3.94
C SER A 14 30.65 -1.16 -5.45
N GLU A 15 30.07 -2.05 -6.26
CA GLU A 15 29.68 -1.72 -7.63
C GLU A 15 28.32 -1.00 -7.61
N GLY A 16 28.41 0.33 -7.50
CA GLY A 16 27.28 1.23 -7.67
C GLY A 16 26.75 1.16 -9.10
N HIS A 17 25.79 0.28 -9.34
CA HIS A 17 24.83 0.45 -10.43
C HIS A 17 23.77 1.46 -9.96
N THR A 18 24.09 2.75 -10.11
CA THR A 18 23.07 3.80 -10.20
C THR A 18 22.40 3.68 -11.56
N GLU A 19 21.66 2.61 -11.78
CA GLU A 19 20.67 2.57 -12.84
C GLU A 19 19.52 3.43 -12.34
N ASN A 20 19.55 4.70 -12.75
CA ASN A 20 18.37 5.55 -12.78
C ASN A 20 17.39 4.92 -13.81
N LEU A 21 16.84 3.76 -13.46
CA LEU A 21 15.70 3.20 -14.16
C LEU A 21 14.62 4.23 -13.93
N THR A 22 14.30 4.92 -15.01
CA THR A 22 13.32 5.97 -15.08
C THR A 22 11.97 5.39 -14.62
N VAL A 23 11.71 5.37 -13.32
CA VAL A 23 10.39 5.08 -12.76
C VAL A 23 9.56 6.33 -13.00
N ARG A 24 9.20 6.52 -14.28
CA ARG A 24 8.16 7.42 -14.80
C ARG A 24 6.80 6.90 -14.36
N THR A 25 6.64 6.69 -13.07
CA THR A 25 5.49 5.98 -12.55
C THR A 25 5.21 6.51 -11.16
N THR A 26 5.16 7.84 -11.04
CA THR A 26 4.30 8.52 -10.07
C THR A 26 2.86 8.20 -10.47
N ILE A 27 2.42 6.95 -10.28
CA ILE A 27 1.02 6.62 -10.47
C ILE A 27 0.31 7.23 -9.28
N ASN A 28 -0.38 8.33 -9.55
CA ASN A 28 -1.36 8.93 -8.69
C ASN A 28 -2.57 7.95 -8.54
N LEU A 29 -2.37 6.81 -7.86
CA LEU A 29 -3.33 5.70 -7.72
C LEU A 29 -4.44 5.97 -6.70
N ILE A 30 -4.71 7.22 -6.34
CA ILE A 30 -5.82 7.57 -5.46
C ILE A 30 -6.67 8.61 -6.16
N VAL A 31 -7.28 8.19 -7.26
CA VAL A 31 -8.47 8.84 -7.80
C VAL A 31 -9.62 7.88 -7.53
N ASN A 32 -10.69 8.39 -6.89
CA ASN A 32 -11.99 7.75 -6.60
C ASN A 32 -12.31 7.32 -5.16
N GLN A 33 -11.89 8.05 -4.10
CA GLN A 33 -12.48 7.86 -2.76
C GLN A 33 -13.27 9.08 -2.23
N GLN A 34 -13.36 10.16 -3.00
CA GLN A 34 -13.93 11.42 -2.54
C GLN A 34 -15.48 11.46 -2.48
N ASP A 35 -16.16 10.43 -3.00
CA ASP A 35 -17.63 10.33 -3.02
C ASP A 35 -18.10 8.96 -2.48
N ALA A 36 -17.36 8.39 -1.53
CA ALA A 36 -17.72 7.13 -0.89
C ALA A 36 -18.69 7.41 0.28
N PRO A 37 -19.99 7.04 0.17
CA PRO A 37 -20.93 7.23 1.27
C PRO A 37 -20.55 6.36 2.47
N SER A 38 -20.85 6.84 3.68
CA SER A 38 -20.80 6.03 4.88
C SER A 38 -21.87 4.94 4.82
N CYS A 39 -21.53 3.75 5.33
CA CYS A 39 -22.48 2.66 5.41
C CYS A 39 -23.63 3.04 6.37
N PRO A 40 -24.90 2.95 5.95
CA PRO A 40 -26.04 3.30 6.80
C PRO A 40 -26.23 2.34 7.98
N ASN A 41 -25.61 1.15 7.92
CA ASN A 41 -25.76 0.11 8.93
C ASN A 41 -24.72 0.25 10.07
N CYS A 42 -23.45 0.55 9.75
CA CYS A 42 -22.37 0.62 10.73
C CYS A 42 -21.54 1.92 10.71
N GLY A 43 -21.83 2.86 9.80
CA GLY A 43 -21.15 4.16 9.69
C GLY A 43 -19.76 4.14 9.05
N HIS A 44 -19.20 2.96 8.73
CA HIS A 44 -17.89 2.86 8.09
C HIS A 44 -17.92 3.30 6.62
N ILE A 45 -16.83 3.88 6.12
CA ILE A 45 -16.73 4.30 4.71
C ILE A 45 -16.80 3.08 3.80
N ALA A 46 -17.78 3.07 2.89
CA ALA A 46 -17.93 2.00 1.91
C ALA A 46 -16.90 2.15 0.78
N VAL A 47 -16.47 1.05 0.19
CA VAL A 47 -15.47 1.05 -0.90
C VAL A 47 -16.14 0.62 -2.20
N ARG A 48 -15.85 1.31 -3.31
CA ARG A 48 -16.39 0.96 -4.63
C ARG A 48 -15.93 -0.46 -5.04
N ASN A 49 -16.88 -1.33 -5.36
CA ASN A 49 -16.67 -2.66 -5.91
C ASN A 49 -17.40 -2.75 -7.26
N GLY A 50 -16.73 -2.27 -8.32
CA GLY A 50 -17.31 -2.17 -9.67
C GLY A 50 -18.34 -1.05 -9.77
N ALA A 51 -19.60 -1.42 -10.06
CA ALA A 51 -20.73 -0.50 -10.14
C ALA A 51 -21.34 -0.17 -8.77
N CYS A 52 -21.09 -1.01 -7.76
CA CYS A 52 -21.65 -0.85 -6.42
C CYS A 52 -20.60 -0.35 -5.42
N TYR A 53 -21.04 -0.07 -4.19
CA TYR A 53 -20.18 0.12 -3.03
C TYR A 53 -20.36 -1.03 -2.05
N LYS A 54 -19.29 -1.44 -1.36
CA LYS A 54 -19.30 -2.51 -0.37
C LYS A 54 -18.67 -2.05 0.95
N CYS A 55 -19.37 -2.32 2.04
CA CYS A 55 -18.90 -2.14 3.40
C CYS A 55 -17.90 -3.25 3.75
N LEU A 56 -16.65 -2.89 4.11
CA LEU A 56 -15.64 -3.86 4.53
C LEU A 56 -15.79 -4.30 5.98
N ASN A 57 -16.55 -3.56 6.79
CA ASN A 57 -16.76 -3.87 8.20
C ASN A 57 -17.97 -4.80 8.41
N CYS A 58 -19.02 -4.60 7.63
CA CYS A 58 -20.34 -5.23 7.82
C CYS A 58 -20.80 -6.06 6.62
N GLY A 59 -20.15 -5.93 5.46
CA GLY A 59 -20.47 -6.71 4.26
C GLY A 59 -21.60 -6.16 3.38
N GLU A 60 -22.30 -5.11 3.82
CA GLU A 60 -23.41 -4.48 3.08
C GLU A 60 -22.99 -3.96 1.70
N SER A 61 -23.82 -4.23 0.69
CA SER A 61 -23.64 -3.77 -0.68
C SER A 61 -24.65 -2.65 -0.99
N LEU A 62 -24.16 -1.48 -1.39
CA LEU A 62 -24.94 -0.27 -1.64
C LEU A 62 -24.90 0.05 -3.13
N GLY A 63 -26.07 0.26 -3.75
CA GLY A 63 -26.17 0.81 -5.12
C GLY A 63 -25.82 -0.15 -6.25
N CYS A 64 -26.11 -1.45 -6.13
CA CYS A 64 -26.10 -2.36 -7.28
C CYS A 64 -27.41 -2.22 -8.08
N SER A 65 -27.36 -1.55 -9.22
CA SER A 65 -28.45 -1.49 -10.21
C SER A 65 -28.26 -2.52 -11.31
#